data_AF-A0A7S3TB69-F1
#
_entry.id   AF-A0A7S3TB69-F1
#
_cell.length_a   1.000
_cell.length_b   1.000
_cell.length_c   1.000
_cell.angle_alpha   90.00
_cell.angle_beta   90.00
_cell.angle_gamma   90.00
#
_symmetry.space_group_name_H-M   'P 1'
#
loop_
_entity.id
_entity.type
_entity.pdbx_description
1 polymer ?
#
loop_
_entity_poly.entity_id
_entity_poly.type
_entity_poly.pdbx_seq_one_letter_code
_entity_poly.pdbx_strand_id
1 'polypeptide(L)'
;GNRTWTAACQAECQACAICASLVTAAAPQDSLNLASAQYPAEVMTCGAQAPSTTQHMTCHDYDAVSAAVIGLYNSLPTDCNDLDCPQQEFAGCVTRLAGHDLMDYKDNEGGADACVDLQHPINRGLAQCLRGDGSGRPTVLNAYREFCGSISLADFVLIATEAVMSVLRQNFHQAYPSLWGSLEPFNPMDFRSSFRFGRTTAAECAWSESRMPNPENGSEIVRVLQENMGLDTASKTAIMGLHGIGRARVNNSGYDGWFVDAQKARQLGTHYYAAMVGQGFVAEVKVASNPGKNQWIRADVGRGRDRALGKNMMLNTDLCLLHGQNNAGSKVLNATSDAPCCAWAMPNDQIPNLKQLDGRYCGSKSRSNIMTIDGFGQQRSTCCTGNAEAPADCSLPRKPSGGAAAAVINFAYHDTAWVGTFQSAWAHATGNVHGGSSITLRPLVC
;
A
#
# COMPACT_ATOMS: atom_id res chain seq x y z
N GLY A 1 -8.61 -13.98 -28.83
CA GLY A 1 -9.68 -14.65 -28.06
C GLY A 1 -9.47 -14.34 -26.59
N ASN A 2 -10.39 -13.58 -25.98
CA ASN A 2 -10.28 -13.11 -24.59
C ASN A 2 -10.38 -14.29 -23.61
N ARG A 3 -9.23 -14.80 -23.14
CA ARG A 3 -9.18 -15.52 -21.86
C ARG A 3 -9.10 -14.46 -20.77
N THR A 4 -10.08 -14.44 -19.87
CA THR A 4 -10.01 -13.65 -18.62
C THR A 4 -8.79 -14.13 -17.83
N TRP A 5 -7.98 -13.20 -17.29
CA TRP A 5 -6.77 -13.46 -16.49
C TRP A 5 -6.92 -14.61 -15.48
N THR A 6 -8.11 -14.73 -14.87
CA THR A 6 -8.47 -15.79 -13.91
C THR A 6 -8.35 -17.22 -14.46
N ALA A 7 -8.64 -17.43 -15.75
CA ALA A 7 -8.57 -18.73 -16.41
C ALA A 7 -7.14 -19.12 -16.80
N ALA A 8 -6.26 -18.15 -17.03
CA ALA A 8 -4.83 -18.39 -17.26
C ALA A 8 -4.13 -18.81 -15.96
N CYS A 9 -4.36 -18.09 -14.85
CA CYS A 9 -3.75 -18.42 -13.56
C CYS A 9 -4.13 -19.81 -13.03
N GLN A 10 -5.38 -20.26 -13.14
CA GLN A 10 -5.78 -21.57 -12.56
C GLN A 10 -5.35 -22.76 -13.42
N ALA A 11 -5.41 -22.66 -14.74
CA ALA A 11 -5.08 -23.79 -15.63
C ALA A 11 -3.57 -23.90 -15.91
N GLU A 12 -2.82 -22.79 -15.90
CA GLU A 12 -1.40 -22.78 -16.28
C GLU A 12 -0.44 -22.80 -15.07
N CYS A 13 -0.86 -22.40 -13.87
CA CYS A 13 -0.03 -22.60 -12.65
C CYS A 13 0.19 -24.08 -12.31
N GLN A 14 -0.73 -24.99 -12.64
CA GLN A 14 -0.52 -26.43 -12.43
C GLN A 14 0.38 -27.06 -13.50
N ALA A 15 0.58 -26.39 -14.65
CA ALA A 15 1.38 -26.89 -15.76
C ALA A 15 2.80 -26.28 -15.84
N CYS A 16 3.08 -25.23 -15.07
CA CYS A 16 4.41 -24.63 -15.01
C CYS A 16 5.36 -25.49 -14.15
N ALA A 17 6.16 -26.34 -14.80
CA ALA A 17 7.32 -26.99 -14.17
C ALA A 17 8.27 -25.99 -13.46
N ILE A 18 8.16 -24.69 -13.79
CA ILE A 18 8.89 -23.56 -13.21
C ILE A 18 8.50 -23.33 -11.73
N CYS A 19 7.24 -23.54 -11.33
CA CYS A 19 6.82 -23.33 -9.93
C CYS A 19 7.40 -24.39 -8.97
N ALA A 20 7.72 -25.59 -9.49
CA ALA A 20 8.27 -26.68 -8.68
C ALA A 20 9.80 -26.59 -8.48
N SER A 21 10.51 -25.81 -9.31
CA SER A 21 11.97 -25.62 -9.21
C SER A 21 12.41 -24.49 -8.26
N LEU A 22 11.47 -23.74 -7.67
CA LEU A 22 11.75 -22.53 -6.86
C LEU A 22 12.40 -22.78 -5.48
N VAL A 23 12.76 -24.02 -5.13
CA VAL A 23 13.15 -24.38 -3.74
C VAL A 23 14.65 -24.67 -3.54
N THR A 24 15.51 -24.68 -4.56
CA THR A 24 16.88 -25.24 -4.38
C THR A 24 18.08 -24.32 -4.58
N ALA A 25 17.90 -23.03 -4.86
CA ALA A 25 19.04 -22.11 -4.93
C ALA A 25 19.09 -21.16 -3.73
N ALA A 26 19.71 -21.60 -2.63
CA ALA A 26 20.22 -20.67 -1.63
C ALA A 26 21.13 -19.66 -2.35
N ALA A 27 20.85 -18.36 -2.19
CA ALA A 27 21.68 -17.33 -2.78
C ALA A 27 23.13 -17.54 -2.31
N PRO A 28 24.14 -17.48 -3.21
CA PRO A 28 25.53 -17.38 -2.78
C PRO A 28 25.61 -16.20 -1.81
N GLN A 29 26.15 -16.44 -0.61
CA GLN A 29 26.49 -15.38 0.32
C GLN A 29 27.68 -14.60 -0.24
N ASP A 30 27.44 -13.82 -1.28
CA ASP A 30 28.34 -12.73 -1.61
C ASP A 30 28.34 -11.80 -0.41
N SER A 31 29.54 -11.61 0.14
CA SER A 31 29.88 -10.82 1.33
C SER A 31 29.58 -9.31 1.22
N LEU A 32 28.57 -8.92 0.43
CA LEU A 32 28.11 -7.56 0.35
C LEU A 32 27.57 -7.15 1.72
N ASN A 33 28.21 -6.13 2.30
CA ASN A 33 27.70 -5.52 3.51
C ASN A 33 26.40 -4.77 3.15
N LEU A 34 25.24 -5.38 3.45
CA LEU A 34 23.94 -4.74 3.24
C LEU A 34 23.84 -3.35 3.89
N ALA A 35 24.65 -3.07 4.92
CA ALA A 35 24.67 -1.78 5.59
C ALA A 35 25.42 -0.69 4.81
N SER A 36 26.23 -1.04 3.79
CA SER A 36 26.93 -0.07 2.94
C SER A 36 26.28 0.14 1.58
N ALA A 37 25.30 -0.69 1.21
CA ALA A 37 24.63 -0.55 -0.07
C ALA A 37 23.80 0.74 -0.11
N GLN A 38 24.00 1.57 -1.13
CA GLN A 38 23.33 2.86 -1.23
C GLN A 38 22.06 2.79 -2.09
N TYR A 39 22.10 2.06 -3.21
CA TYR A 39 20.96 1.99 -4.13
C TYR A 39 20.49 0.55 -4.41
N PRO A 40 19.22 0.34 -4.84
CA PRO A 40 18.67 -0.98 -5.13
C PRO A 40 19.51 -1.80 -6.10
N ALA A 41 20.11 -1.18 -7.11
CA ALA A 41 20.98 -1.85 -8.08
C ALA A 41 22.18 -2.58 -7.45
N GLU A 42 22.67 -2.14 -6.28
CA GLU A 42 23.79 -2.76 -5.56
C GLU A 42 23.38 -4.02 -4.79
N VAL A 43 22.14 -4.07 -4.31
CA VAL A 43 21.61 -5.26 -3.61
C VAL A 43 20.90 -6.22 -4.56
N MET A 44 20.32 -5.70 -5.64
CA MET A 44 19.61 -6.46 -6.66
C MET A 44 20.58 -6.97 -7.75
N THR A 45 21.62 -7.70 -7.35
CA THR A 45 22.69 -8.10 -8.27
C THR A 45 22.25 -9.18 -9.27
N CYS A 46 22.55 -8.93 -10.54
CA CYS A 46 22.39 -9.90 -11.61
C CYS A 46 23.67 -10.72 -11.77
N GLY A 47 23.54 -12.03 -11.97
CA GLY A 47 24.68 -12.89 -12.32
C GLY A 47 25.21 -12.64 -13.75
N ALA A 48 24.47 -11.86 -14.54
CA ALA A 48 24.82 -11.38 -15.87
C ALA A 48 24.86 -9.84 -15.88
N GLN A 49 25.27 -9.24 -17.00
CA GLN A 49 25.15 -7.80 -17.18
C GLN A 49 23.67 -7.43 -17.33
N ALA A 50 23.10 -6.77 -16.32
CA ALA A 50 21.72 -6.30 -16.38
C ALA A 50 21.59 -5.14 -17.38
N PRO A 51 20.57 -5.13 -18.25
CA PRO A 51 20.32 -3.99 -19.11
C PRO A 51 19.84 -2.82 -18.26
N SER A 52 20.40 -1.64 -18.48
CA SER A 52 19.89 -0.43 -17.82
C SER A 52 18.46 -0.13 -18.27
N THR A 53 18.11 -0.43 -19.51
CA THR A 53 16.78 -0.21 -20.09
C THR A 53 16.30 -1.44 -20.84
N THR A 54 15.06 -1.87 -20.58
CA THR A 54 14.42 -2.98 -21.30
C THR A 54 14.22 -2.61 -22.77
N GLN A 55 14.85 -3.34 -23.69
CA GLN A 55 14.80 -3.04 -25.12
C GLN A 55 13.58 -3.63 -25.82
N HIS A 56 13.14 -4.81 -25.39
CA HIS A 56 12.00 -5.53 -25.93
C HIS A 56 11.31 -6.26 -24.79
N MET A 57 9.98 -6.22 -24.78
CA MET A 57 9.18 -6.98 -23.84
C MET A 57 7.87 -7.39 -24.50
N THR A 58 7.58 -8.68 -24.44
CA THR A 58 6.34 -9.26 -24.93
C THR A 58 5.34 -9.41 -23.80
N CYS A 59 4.09 -9.65 -24.17
CA CYS A 59 3.06 -10.13 -23.26
C CYS A 59 3.52 -11.37 -22.45
N HIS A 60 4.30 -12.27 -23.07
CA HIS A 60 4.81 -13.48 -22.42
C HIS A 60 5.89 -13.16 -21.37
N ASP A 61 6.79 -12.21 -21.64
CA ASP A 61 7.82 -11.81 -20.70
C ASP A 61 7.20 -11.19 -19.43
N TYR A 62 6.21 -10.31 -19.60
CA TYR A 62 5.44 -9.74 -18.49
C TYR A 62 4.77 -10.84 -17.65
N ASP A 63 4.11 -11.80 -18.32
CA ASP A 63 3.40 -12.89 -17.65
C ASP A 63 4.39 -13.80 -16.90
N ALA A 64 5.57 -14.05 -17.46
CA ALA A 64 6.61 -14.86 -16.84
C ALA A 64 7.16 -14.22 -15.56
N VAL A 65 7.46 -12.91 -15.58
CA VAL A 65 7.87 -12.17 -14.38
C VAL A 65 6.76 -12.19 -13.33
N SER A 66 5.52 -11.90 -13.75
CA SER A 66 4.37 -11.90 -12.85
C SER A 66 4.17 -13.26 -12.19
N ALA A 67 4.26 -14.34 -12.95
CA ALA A 67 4.12 -15.71 -12.47
C ALA A 67 5.23 -16.10 -11.48
N ALA A 68 6.49 -15.71 -11.74
CA ALA A 68 7.59 -15.97 -10.82
C ALA A 68 7.39 -15.25 -9.48
N VAL A 69 7.01 -13.97 -9.50
CA VAL A 69 6.74 -13.18 -8.29
C VAL A 69 5.54 -13.74 -7.50
N ILE A 70 4.46 -14.09 -8.18
CA ILE A 70 3.29 -14.74 -7.57
C ILE A 70 3.67 -16.11 -6.99
N GLY A 71 4.53 -16.87 -7.67
CA GLY A 71 5.07 -18.14 -7.19
C GLY A 71 5.82 -17.99 -5.87
N LEU A 72 6.70 -16.99 -5.77
CA LEU A 72 7.40 -16.67 -4.51
C LEU A 72 6.40 -16.28 -3.42
N TYR A 73 5.47 -15.35 -3.70
CA TYR A 73 4.43 -14.96 -2.75
C TYR A 73 3.64 -16.18 -2.22
N ASN A 74 3.22 -17.07 -3.12
CA ASN A 74 2.43 -18.25 -2.76
C ASN A 74 3.23 -19.31 -1.99
N SER A 75 4.57 -19.34 -2.13
CA SER A 75 5.44 -20.22 -1.36
C SER A 75 5.60 -19.82 0.12
N LEU A 76 5.26 -18.57 0.46
CA LEU A 76 5.40 -18.04 1.81
C LEU A 76 4.27 -18.53 2.72
N PRO A 77 4.52 -18.71 4.04
CA PRO A 77 3.47 -19.05 4.99
C PRO A 77 2.30 -18.06 4.98
N THR A 78 1.09 -18.59 5.17
CA THR A 78 -0.15 -17.81 5.16
C THR A 78 -0.59 -17.34 6.55
N ASP A 79 0.07 -17.81 7.61
CA ASP A 79 -0.19 -17.37 8.98
C ASP A 79 0.06 -15.88 9.15
N CYS A 80 -0.92 -15.17 9.70
CA CYS A 80 -0.86 -13.72 9.92
C CYS A 80 -1.46 -13.34 11.27
N ASN A 81 -0.65 -12.64 12.06
CA ASN A 81 -1.00 -12.15 13.38
C ASN A 81 -0.32 -10.79 13.65
N ASP A 82 -0.33 -10.34 14.90
CA ASP A 82 0.28 -9.10 15.34
C ASP A 82 1.81 -9.03 15.13
N LEU A 83 2.50 -10.18 15.10
CA LEU A 83 3.96 -10.28 15.05
C LEU A 83 4.51 -10.62 13.66
N ASP A 84 3.91 -11.59 12.98
CA ASP A 84 4.40 -12.15 11.71
C ASP A 84 3.27 -12.34 10.70
N CYS A 85 3.59 -12.09 9.42
CA CYS A 85 2.70 -12.29 8.29
C CYS A 85 3.53 -12.33 6.99
N PRO A 86 4.23 -13.44 6.69
CA PRO A 86 5.28 -13.47 5.67
C PRO A 86 4.85 -13.02 4.27
N GLN A 87 3.66 -13.46 3.82
CA GLN A 87 3.09 -13.03 2.54
C GLN A 87 2.92 -11.51 2.45
N GLN A 88 2.45 -10.91 3.54
CA GLN A 88 2.25 -9.47 3.60
C GLN A 88 3.60 -8.74 3.65
N GLU A 89 4.56 -9.20 4.44
CA GLU A 89 5.88 -8.58 4.51
C GLU A 89 6.56 -8.52 3.14
N PHE A 90 6.45 -9.60 2.36
CA PHE A 90 6.93 -9.64 0.98
C PHE A 90 6.17 -8.65 0.08
N ALA A 91 4.83 -8.69 0.08
CA ALA A 91 4.04 -7.81 -0.77
C ALA A 91 4.21 -6.32 -0.42
N GLY A 92 4.23 -5.99 0.88
CA GLY A 92 4.45 -4.64 1.38
C GLY A 92 5.85 -4.12 1.06
N CYS A 93 6.85 -4.98 1.03
CA CYS A 93 8.19 -4.61 0.63
C CYS A 93 8.31 -4.23 -0.85
N VAL A 94 7.78 -5.06 -1.75
CA VAL A 94 7.78 -4.79 -3.19
C VAL A 94 6.95 -3.53 -3.48
N THR A 95 5.79 -3.41 -2.84
CA THR A 95 4.91 -2.23 -2.99
C THR A 95 5.57 -0.96 -2.43
N ARG A 96 6.26 -1.04 -1.29
CA ARG A 96 6.95 0.10 -0.69
C ARG A 96 8.12 0.57 -1.54
N LEU A 97 8.92 -0.34 -2.11
CA LEU A 97 10.01 0.04 -3.02
C LEU A 97 9.44 0.84 -4.19
N ALA A 98 8.47 0.30 -4.92
CA ALA A 98 7.85 1.00 -6.04
C ALA A 98 7.18 2.32 -5.61
N GLY A 99 6.46 2.33 -4.49
CA GLY A 99 5.83 3.55 -4.00
C GLY A 99 6.85 4.65 -3.70
N HIS A 100 7.98 4.32 -3.08
CA HIS A 100 9.04 5.27 -2.76
C HIS A 100 9.77 5.79 -3.99
N ASP A 101 10.02 4.90 -4.95
CA ASP A 101 10.57 5.23 -6.27
C ASP A 101 9.65 6.22 -7.01
N LEU A 102 8.36 5.91 -7.14
CA LEU A 102 7.39 6.76 -7.81
C LEU A 102 7.22 8.15 -7.18
N MET A 103 7.31 8.23 -5.85
CA MET A 103 7.05 9.45 -5.08
C MET A 103 8.17 10.48 -5.14
N ASP A 104 9.35 10.12 -5.63
CA ASP A 104 10.45 11.07 -5.78
C ASP A 104 10.42 11.84 -7.12
N TYR A 105 9.49 11.49 -8.01
CA TYR A 105 9.31 12.18 -9.28
C TYR A 105 9.00 13.66 -9.07
N LYS A 106 9.76 14.53 -9.75
CA LYS A 106 9.48 15.96 -9.87
C LYS A 106 10.21 16.54 -11.07
N ASP A 107 9.55 17.43 -11.83
CA ASP A 107 10.16 18.19 -12.93
C ASP A 107 10.91 17.31 -13.97
N ASN A 108 10.35 16.12 -14.28
CA ASN A 108 10.95 15.09 -15.15
C ASN A 108 12.22 14.41 -14.62
N GLU A 109 12.50 14.49 -13.31
CA GLU A 109 13.57 13.75 -12.64
C GLU A 109 12.95 12.77 -11.63
N GLY A 110 13.42 11.52 -11.64
CA GLY A 110 12.96 10.45 -10.75
C GLY A 110 11.78 9.66 -11.26
N GLY A 111 11.00 9.11 -10.34
CA GLY A 111 9.81 8.31 -10.63
C GLY A 111 10.16 6.85 -10.82
N ALA A 112 9.57 6.20 -11.83
CA ALA A 112 9.74 4.77 -12.03
C ALA A 112 11.13 4.39 -12.61
N ASP A 113 12.21 4.58 -11.85
CA ASP A 113 13.58 4.29 -12.28
C ASP A 113 14.32 3.30 -11.34
N ALA A 114 13.60 2.69 -10.40
CA ALA A 114 14.08 1.78 -9.37
C ALA A 114 15.25 2.32 -8.53
N CYS A 115 15.27 3.63 -8.29
CA CYS A 115 16.25 4.26 -7.44
C CYS A 115 15.62 4.85 -6.19
N VAL A 116 16.10 4.37 -5.04
CA VAL A 116 15.85 4.98 -3.74
C VAL A 116 17.15 4.96 -2.94
N ASP A 117 17.40 5.97 -2.11
CA ASP A 117 18.54 5.90 -1.19
C ASP A 117 18.25 4.93 -0.03
N LEU A 118 18.85 3.74 -0.06
CA LEU A 118 18.69 2.69 0.96
C LEU A 118 19.29 3.05 2.32
N GLN A 119 20.21 4.02 2.37
CA GLN A 119 20.80 4.51 3.62
C GLN A 119 19.92 5.56 4.29
N HIS A 120 19.03 6.20 3.54
CA HIS A 120 18.11 7.18 4.08
C HIS A 120 17.14 6.54 5.11
N PRO A 121 16.90 7.17 6.29
CA PRO A 121 16.03 6.60 7.33
C PRO A 121 14.63 6.21 6.86
N ILE A 122 14.05 6.89 5.87
CA ILE A 122 12.72 6.53 5.34
C ILE A 122 12.70 5.21 4.57
N ASN A 123 13.87 4.73 4.10
CA ASN A 123 14.03 3.54 3.26
C ASN A 123 14.62 2.35 4.03
N ARG A 124 14.92 2.54 5.32
CA ARG A 124 15.43 1.48 6.19
C ARG A 124 14.56 0.22 6.12
N GLY A 125 15.23 -0.93 6.08
CA GLY A 125 14.63 -2.25 5.93
C GLY A 125 14.42 -2.69 4.48
N LEU A 126 14.49 -1.80 3.48
CA LEU A 126 14.34 -2.19 2.08
C LEU A 126 15.47 -3.10 1.60
N ALA A 127 16.73 -2.78 1.93
CA ALA A 127 17.88 -3.62 1.53
C ALA A 127 17.73 -5.08 2.00
N GLN A 128 17.39 -5.27 3.29
CA GLN A 128 17.17 -6.60 3.87
C GLN A 128 15.98 -7.30 3.24
N CYS A 129 14.92 -6.58 2.89
CA CYS A 129 13.80 -7.21 2.25
C CYS A 129 14.10 -7.63 0.80
N LEU A 130 14.80 -6.80 0.03
CA LEU A 130 15.08 -7.05 -1.38
C LEU A 130 16.00 -8.25 -1.59
N ARG A 131 17.05 -8.36 -0.77
CA ARG A 131 18.10 -9.38 -0.90
C ARG A 131 18.05 -10.46 0.18
N GLY A 132 17.28 -10.27 1.23
CA GLY A 132 17.24 -11.14 2.40
C GLY A 132 18.30 -10.77 3.43
N ASP A 133 18.07 -11.23 4.66
CA ASP A 133 18.96 -11.08 5.82
C ASP A 133 19.77 -12.35 6.12
N GLY A 134 19.74 -13.33 5.21
CA GLY A 134 20.35 -14.65 5.41
C GLY A 134 19.43 -15.67 6.10
N SER A 135 18.18 -15.33 6.40
CA SER A 135 17.18 -16.26 6.97
C SER A 135 16.74 -17.39 6.02
N GLY A 136 17.15 -17.34 4.75
CA GLY A 136 16.73 -18.32 3.72
C GLY A 136 15.29 -18.12 3.24
N ARG A 137 14.59 -17.08 3.67
CA ARG A 137 13.28 -16.71 3.13
C ARG A 137 13.41 -16.29 1.65
N PRO A 138 12.44 -16.63 0.79
CA PRO A 138 12.35 -16.07 -0.56
C PRO A 138 12.38 -14.54 -0.57
N THR A 139 13.09 -13.96 -1.53
CA THR A 139 13.35 -12.53 -1.65
C THR A 139 12.99 -12.02 -3.03
N VAL A 140 12.86 -10.70 -3.18
CA VAL A 140 12.60 -10.07 -4.48
C VAL A 140 13.75 -10.36 -5.47
N LEU A 141 14.99 -10.43 -4.97
CA LEU A 141 16.17 -10.81 -5.75
C LEU A 141 16.08 -12.22 -6.35
N ASN A 142 15.42 -13.16 -5.66
CA ASN A 142 15.28 -14.53 -6.18
C ASN A 142 14.52 -14.52 -7.52
N ALA A 143 13.42 -13.78 -7.62
CA ALA A 143 12.69 -13.64 -8.89
C ALA A 143 13.47 -12.81 -9.91
N TYR A 144 14.08 -11.68 -9.49
CA TYR A 144 14.76 -10.80 -10.43
C TYR A 144 15.88 -11.50 -11.21
N ARG A 145 16.64 -12.39 -10.56
CA ARG A 145 17.75 -13.11 -11.19
C ARG A 145 17.36 -13.94 -12.41
N GLU A 146 16.12 -14.41 -12.50
CA GLU A 146 15.62 -15.17 -13.65
C GLU A 146 15.47 -14.29 -14.91
N PHE A 147 15.28 -12.98 -14.72
CA PHE A 147 14.91 -12.04 -15.79
C PHE A 147 15.91 -10.91 -16.01
N CYS A 148 16.84 -10.73 -15.08
CA CYS A 148 17.76 -9.59 -15.06
C CYS A 148 18.70 -9.51 -16.26
N GLY A 149 18.79 -10.54 -17.11
CA GLY A 149 19.54 -10.49 -18.36
C GLY A 149 18.84 -9.76 -19.51
N SER A 150 17.51 -9.56 -19.43
CA SER A 150 16.70 -8.96 -20.50
C SER A 150 15.76 -7.85 -20.02
N ILE A 151 15.40 -7.85 -18.73
CA ILE A 151 14.48 -6.89 -18.13
C ILE A 151 15.27 -6.01 -17.15
N SER A 152 15.15 -4.70 -17.31
CA SER A 152 15.76 -3.72 -16.39
C SER A 152 15.16 -3.82 -14.99
N LEU A 153 15.91 -3.42 -13.96
CA LEU A 153 15.39 -3.42 -12.59
C LEU A 153 14.16 -2.51 -12.46
N ALA A 154 14.16 -1.35 -13.13
CA ALA A 154 13.03 -0.42 -13.16
C ALA A 154 11.72 -1.06 -13.65
N ASP A 155 11.73 -1.74 -14.80
CA ASP A 155 10.54 -2.42 -15.29
C ASP A 155 10.19 -3.65 -14.43
N PHE A 156 11.19 -4.40 -13.93
CA PHE A 156 10.95 -5.56 -13.08
C PHE A 156 10.22 -5.19 -11.77
N VAL A 157 10.66 -4.11 -11.09
CA VAL A 157 10.06 -3.67 -9.82
C VAL A 157 8.57 -3.39 -9.99
N LEU A 158 8.18 -2.70 -11.07
CA LEU A 158 6.77 -2.43 -11.32
C LEU A 158 5.96 -3.67 -11.64
N ILE A 159 6.47 -4.57 -12.49
CA ILE A 159 5.77 -5.83 -12.78
C ILE A 159 5.62 -6.66 -11.50
N ALA A 160 6.65 -6.69 -10.64
CA ALA A 160 6.59 -7.36 -9.35
C ALA A 160 5.51 -6.74 -8.44
N THR A 161 5.40 -5.41 -8.38
CA THR A 161 4.36 -4.71 -7.62
C THR A 161 2.96 -5.00 -8.18
N GLU A 162 2.78 -4.94 -9.49
CA GLU A 162 1.53 -5.26 -10.17
C GLU A 162 1.11 -6.72 -9.95
N ALA A 163 2.07 -7.65 -9.94
CA ALA A 163 1.84 -9.06 -9.67
C ALA A 163 1.37 -9.29 -8.23
N VAL A 164 2.01 -8.66 -7.22
CA VAL A 164 1.55 -8.78 -5.82
C VAL A 164 0.19 -8.10 -5.62
N MET A 165 -0.06 -6.94 -6.23
CA MET A 165 -1.36 -6.28 -6.18
C MET A 165 -2.46 -7.18 -6.78
N SER A 166 -2.17 -7.86 -7.89
CA SER A 166 -3.11 -8.77 -8.57
C SER A 166 -3.49 -9.96 -7.69
N VAL A 167 -2.53 -10.62 -7.04
CA VAL A 167 -2.85 -11.75 -6.13
C VAL A 167 -3.58 -11.27 -4.87
N LEU A 168 -3.21 -10.12 -4.30
CA LEU A 168 -3.90 -9.55 -3.14
C LEU A 168 -5.34 -9.15 -3.48
N ARG A 169 -5.58 -8.66 -4.70
CA ARG A 169 -6.91 -8.34 -5.22
C ARG A 169 -7.77 -9.60 -5.35
N GLN A 170 -7.17 -10.70 -5.81
CA GLN A 170 -7.84 -12.00 -5.88
C GLN A 170 -8.14 -12.56 -4.48
N ASN A 171 -7.25 -12.39 -3.50
CA ASN A 171 -7.51 -12.79 -2.11
C ASN A 171 -8.72 -12.03 -1.53
N PHE A 172 -8.85 -10.73 -1.84
CA PHE A 172 -10.00 -9.93 -1.44
C PHE A 172 -11.31 -10.48 -2.04
N HIS A 173 -11.32 -10.79 -3.33
CA HIS A 173 -12.47 -11.40 -4.00
C HIS A 173 -12.93 -12.70 -3.31
N GLN A 174 -11.98 -13.58 -3.01
CA GLN A 174 -12.22 -14.88 -2.38
C GLN A 174 -12.68 -14.76 -0.93
N ALA A 175 -12.17 -13.78 -0.18
CA ALA A 175 -12.53 -13.58 1.22
C ALA A 175 -13.97 -13.05 1.38
N TYR A 176 -14.49 -12.32 0.39
CA TYR A 176 -15.80 -11.68 0.48
C TYR A 176 -16.70 -11.93 -0.73
N PRO A 177 -17.08 -13.20 -1.02
CA PRO A 177 -17.90 -13.53 -2.19
C PRO A 177 -19.27 -12.84 -2.20
N SER A 178 -19.78 -12.41 -1.04
CA SER A 178 -21.07 -11.71 -0.88
C SER A 178 -21.01 -10.19 -1.09
N LEU A 179 -19.83 -9.62 -1.37
CA LEU A 179 -19.72 -8.22 -1.80
C LEU A 179 -20.15 -8.04 -3.26
N TRP A 180 -19.97 -9.08 -4.07
CA TRP A 180 -20.06 -8.98 -5.52
C TRP A 180 -21.47 -9.30 -6.01
N GLY A 181 -21.95 -8.50 -6.95
CA GLY A 181 -23.27 -8.66 -7.55
C GLY A 181 -23.43 -7.80 -8.79
N SER A 182 -24.65 -7.71 -9.34
CA SER A 182 -24.90 -6.93 -10.57
C SER A 182 -24.64 -5.42 -10.41
N LEU A 183 -24.80 -4.88 -9.20
CA LEU A 183 -24.58 -3.46 -8.91
C LEU A 183 -23.12 -3.13 -8.55
N GLU A 184 -22.36 -4.11 -8.07
CA GLU A 184 -20.93 -4.00 -7.73
C GLU A 184 -20.23 -5.28 -8.22
N PRO A 185 -19.96 -5.38 -9.54
CA PRO A 185 -19.24 -6.53 -10.07
C PRO A 185 -17.80 -6.52 -9.58
N PHE A 186 -17.23 -7.71 -9.34
CA PHE A 186 -15.80 -7.81 -9.08
C PHE A 186 -15.01 -7.32 -10.29
N ASN A 187 -14.21 -6.28 -10.11
CA ASN A 187 -13.28 -5.80 -11.11
C ASN A 187 -11.85 -6.30 -10.79
N PRO A 188 -11.28 -7.24 -11.57
CA PRO A 188 -9.86 -7.57 -11.47
C PRO A 188 -9.02 -6.38 -11.92
N MET A 189 -7.83 -6.21 -11.32
CA MET A 189 -6.88 -5.19 -11.80
C MET A 189 -6.14 -5.76 -13.02
N ASP A 190 -6.41 -5.19 -14.20
CA ASP A 190 -5.69 -5.51 -15.43
C ASP A 190 -4.56 -4.50 -15.65
N PHE A 191 -3.39 -4.78 -15.09
CA PHE A 191 -2.22 -3.93 -15.27
C PHE A 191 -1.54 -4.16 -16.62
N ARG A 192 -1.48 -5.43 -17.07
CA ARG A 192 -0.81 -5.87 -18.30
C ARG A 192 -1.27 -5.11 -19.54
N SER A 193 -2.57 -4.85 -19.70
CA SER A 193 -3.07 -4.14 -20.88
C SER A 193 -2.64 -2.67 -20.95
N SER A 194 -2.36 -2.06 -19.80
CA SER A 194 -1.87 -0.69 -19.69
C SER A 194 -0.36 -0.58 -19.49
N PHE A 195 0.31 -1.71 -19.21
CA PHE A 195 1.73 -1.71 -18.93
C PHE A 195 2.54 -1.26 -20.14
N ARG A 196 3.50 -0.38 -19.88
CA ARG A 196 4.48 0.06 -20.87
C ARG A 196 5.87 -0.18 -20.31
N PHE A 197 6.79 -0.66 -21.14
CA PHE A 197 8.17 -0.94 -20.78
C PHE A 197 9.13 0.08 -21.38
N GLY A 198 10.39 0.02 -20.97
CA GLY A 198 11.47 0.87 -21.48
C GLY A 198 11.95 1.90 -20.47
N ARG A 199 11.72 1.66 -19.18
CA ARG A 199 12.30 2.47 -18.10
C ARG A 199 13.79 2.24 -18.00
N THR A 200 14.53 3.29 -17.70
CA THR A 200 15.96 3.22 -17.43
C THR A 200 16.18 3.13 -15.94
N THR A 201 16.83 2.07 -15.48
CA THR A 201 17.30 1.93 -14.10
C THR A 201 18.31 3.03 -13.80
N ALA A 202 18.02 3.89 -12.84
CA ALA A 202 18.96 4.88 -12.35
C ALA A 202 19.98 4.23 -11.42
N ALA A 203 21.26 4.55 -11.61
CA ALA A 203 22.32 4.03 -10.75
C ALA A 203 22.40 4.77 -9.42
N GLU A 204 22.00 6.05 -9.40
CA GLU A 204 22.11 6.95 -8.26
C GLU A 204 20.97 7.98 -8.29
N CYS A 205 20.49 8.39 -7.10
CA CYS A 205 19.36 9.33 -6.93
C CYS A 205 19.47 10.08 -5.60
N ALA A 206 20.62 10.72 -5.34
CA ALA A 206 20.88 11.44 -4.08
C ALA A 206 19.86 12.55 -3.77
N TRP A 207 19.12 13.05 -4.78
CA TRP A 207 18.08 14.07 -4.64
C TRP A 207 16.73 13.53 -4.10
N SER A 208 16.53 12.20 -4.11
CA SER A 208 15.24 11.54 -3.79
C SER A 208 14.76 11.82 -2.36
N GLU A 209 15.69 11.90 -1.40
CA GLU A 209 15.40 12.12 0.03
C GLU A 209 14.49 13.33 0.27
N SER A 210 14.80 14.46 -0.35
CA SER A 210 14.11 15.73 -0.10
C SER A 210 12.68 15.80 -0.66
N ARG A 211 12.30 14.80 -1.48
CA ARG A 211 11.04 14.82 -2.23
C ARG A 211 9.95 14.00 -1.56
N MET A 212 10.31 13.02 -0.75
CA MET A 212 9.39 12.13 -0.04
C MET A 212 8.44 12.89 0.88
N PRO A 213 7.19 12.41 1.08
CA PRO A 213 6.25 13.06 1.97
C PRO A 213 6.67 12.87 3.42
N ASN A 214 6.64 13.94 4.22
CA ASN A 214 6.83 13.83 5.66
C ASN A 214 5.53 13.34 6.33
N PRO A 215 5.48 12.13 6.89
CA PRO A 215 4.28 11.57 7.52
C PRO A 215 3.81 12.33 8.77
N GLU A 216 4.66 13.18 9.37
CA GLU A 216 4.27 14.08 10.46
C GLU A 216 3.44 15.28 9.96
N ASN A 217 3.46 15.58 8.65
CA ASN A 217 2.70 16.66 8.05
C ASN A 217 1.67 16.14 7.04
N GLY A 218 0.38 16.16 7.40
CA GLY A 218 -0.69 15.62 6.56
C GLY A 218 -0.83 16.31 5.19
N SER A 219 -0.36 17.56 5.01
CA SER A 219 -0.46 18.24 3.71
C SER A 219 0.54 17.72 2.67
N GLU A 220 1.55 16.95 3.06
CA GLU A 220 2.65 16.55 2.16
C GLU A 220 2.20 15.69 0.99
N ILE A 221 1.11 14.94 1.14
CA ILE A 221 0.54 14.17 0.03
C ILE A 221 -0.02 15.05 -1.09
N VAL A 222 -0.35 16.33 -0.82
CA VAL A 222 -0.73 17.29 -1.87
C VAL A 222 0.51 17.64 -2.70
N ARG A 223 1.59 18.04 -2.03
CA ARG A 223 2.87 18.39 -2.66
C ARG A 223 3.41 17.23 -3.50
N VAL A 224 3.49 16.03 -2.90
CA VAL A 224 4.12 14.89 -3.56
C VAL A 224 3.22 14.30 -4.65
N LEU A 225 2.00 13.89 -4.29
CA LEU A 225 1.17 13.12 -5.22
C LEU A 225 0.45 14.02 -6.24
N GLN A 226 0.09 15.26 -5.90
CA GLN A 226 -0.62 16.14 -6.84
C GLN A 226 0.30 17.09 -7.58
N GLU A 227 1.10 17.85 -6.83
CA GLU A 227 1.90 18.92 -7.44
C GLU A 227 3.10 18.33 -8.19
N ASN A 228 3.83 17.40 -7.59
CA ASN A 228 4.99 16.79 -8.25
C ASN A 228 4.58 15.69 -9.25
N MET A 229 3.70 14.76 -8.84
CA MET A 229 3.32 13.62 -9.69
C MET A 229 2.13 13.86 -10.61
N GLY A 230 1.42 14.99 -10.49
CA GLY A 230 0.32 15.34 -11.40
C GLY A 230 -1.02 14.61 -11.15
N LEU A 231 -1.21 13.98 -9.99
CA LEU A 231 -2.45 13.27 -9.68
C LEU A 231 -3.55 14.23 -9.17
N ASP A 232 -4.78 14.02 -9.63
CA ASP A 232 -5.92 14.73 -9.05
C ASP A 232 -6.26 14.23 -7.63
N THR A 233 -7.24 14.86 -6.98
CA THR A 233 -7.60 14.53 -5.60
C THR A 233 -8.10 13.09 -5.44
N ALA A 234 -8.84 12.55 -6.41
CA ALA A 234 -9.33 11.18 -6.35
C ALA A 234 -8.19 10.18 -6.63
N SER A 235 -7.33 10.47 -7.61
CA SER A 235 -6.17 9.67 -7.97
C SER A 235 -5.14 9.58 -6.84
N LYS A 236 -4.77 10.69 -6.18
CA LYS A 236 -3.87 10.61 -5.00
C LYS A 236 -4.47 9.72 -3.92
N THR A 237 -5.78 9.86 -3.66
CA THR A 237 -6.45 9.10 -2.61
C THR A 237 -6.50 7.64 -2.97
N ALA A 238 -6.71 7.31 -4.24
CA ALA A 238 -6.69 5.94 -4.73
C ALA A 238 -5.32 5.28 -4.51
N ILE A 239 -4.21 5.99 -4.81
CA ILE A 239 -2.84 5.52 -4.58
C ILE A 239 -2.55 5.29 -3.10
N MET A 240 -3.01 6.18 -2.21
CA MET A 240 -2.87 6.00 -0.75
C MET A 240 -3.49 4.69 -0.23
N GLY A 241 -4.46 4.11 -0.96
CA GLY A 241 -5.01 2.78 -0.67
C GLY A 241 -3.97 1.66 -0.56
N LEU A 242 -2.78 1.82 -1.15
CA LEU A 242 -1.67 0.88 -1.03
C LEU A 242 -1.12 0.77 0.39
N HIS A 243 -1.37 1.74 1.27
CA HIS A 243 -1.07 1.59 2.70
C HIS A 243 -1.84 0.42 3.34
N GLY A 244 -2.96 -0.02 2.76
CA GLY A 244 -3.61 -1.27 3.15
C GLY A 244 -2.72 -2.52 2.99
N ILE A 245 -1.66 -2.44 2.18
CA ILE A 245 -0.66 -3.50 1.98
C ILE A 245 0.56 -3.20 2.84
N GLY A 246 0.50 -3.48 4.14
CA GLY A 246 1.68 -3.28 4.94
C GLY A 246 1.46 -3.30 6.43
N ARG A 247 2.58 -3.09 7.09
CA ARG A 247 2.64 -2.50 8.42
C ARG A 247 3.81 -1.54 8.51
N ALA A 248 3.69 -0.61 9.43
CA ALA A 248 4.83 0.08 9.99
C ALA A 248 5.53 -0.79 11.05
N ARG A 249 6.86 -0.74 11.05
CA ARG A 249 7.72 -1.29 12.10
C ARG A 249 8.61 -0.18 12.65
N VAL A 250 8.76 -0.13 13.97
CA VAL A 250 9.58 0.87 14.68
C VAL A 250 11.00 0.88 14.09
N ASN A 251 11.59 -0.31 13.93
CA ASN A 251 12.95 -0.45 13.45
C ASN A 251 13.15 0.01 11.99
N ASN A 252 12.07 0.18 11.20
CA ASN A 252 12.15 0.65 9.82
C ASN A 252 11.82 2.14 9.73
N SER A 253 10.63 2.55 10.19
CA SER A 253 10.11 3.92 9.96
C SER A 253 10.01 4.78 11.22
N GLY A 254 10.14 4.16 12.40
CA GLY A 254 9.82 4.75 13.69
C GLY A 254 8.34 4.71 14.08
N TYR A 255 7.45 4.30 13.17
CA TYR A 255 6.03 4.05 13.44
C TYR A 255 5.76 2.56 13.69
N ASP A 256 4.62 2.24 14.29
CA ASP A 256 4.31 0.87 14.66
C ASP A 256 2.84 0.52 14.43
N GLY A 257 2.60 -0.61 13.76
CA GLY A 257 1.28 -1.18 13.60
C GLY A 257 0.85 -1.31 12.16
N TRP A 258 -0.37 -1.80 11.98
CA TRP A 258 -0.96 -2.12 10.69
C TRP A 258 -1.99 -1.06 10.28
N PHE A 259 -2.03 -0.69 9.00
CA PHE A 259 -3.03 0.25 8.49
C PHE A 259 -4.44 -0.35 8.43
N VAL A 260 -4.51 -1.66 8.19
CA VAL A 260 -5.69 -2.52 8.34
C VAL A 260 -5.27 -3.73 9.18
N ASP A 261 -6.17 -4.52 9.76
CA ASP A 261 -5.73 -5.68 10.56
C ASP A 261 -4.87 -6.67 9.76
N ALA A 262 -4.03 -7.45 10.46
CA ALA A 262 -3.02 -8.31 9.81
C ALA A 262 -3.60 -9.30 8.79
N GLN A 263 -4.85 -9.76 8.96
CA GLN A 263 -5.49 -10.65 8.00
C GLN A 263 -5.94 -9.90 6.75
N LYS A 264 -6.53 -8.71 6.92
CA LYS A 264 -6.96 -7.85 5.82
C LYS A 264 -5.78 -7.24 5.06
N ALA A 265 -4.59 -7.15 5.66
CA ALA A 265 -3.40 -6.65 4.97
C ALA A 265 -2.92 -7.58 3.82
N ARG A 266 -3.42 -8.82 3.75
CA ARG A 266 -3.23 -9.76 2.62
C ARG A 266 -4.27 -9.60 1.52
N GLN A 267 -5.03 -8.51 1.54
CA GLN A 267 -6.15 -8.27 0.64
C GLN A 267 -6.04 -6.84 0.10
N LEU A 268 -6.10 -6.70 -1.22
CA LEU A 268 -6.14 -5.39 -1.88
C LEU A 268 -7.59 -5.06 -2.23
N GLY A 269 -8.19 -4.25 -1.37
CA GLY A 269 -9.62 -3.92 -1.37
C GLY A 269 -9.90 -2.58 -0.70
N THR A 270 -11.16 -2.31 -0.41
CA THR A 270 -11.58 -1.04 0.21
C THR A 270 -11.35 -0.97 1.73
N HIS A 271 -10.64 -1.94 2.32
CA HIS A 271 -10.41 -2.04 3.76
C HIS A 271 -9.75 -0.80 4.37
N TYR A 272 -8.78 -0.20 3.67
CA TYR A 272 -8.08 0.99 4.15
C TYR A 272 -9.04 2.18 4.31
N TYR A 273 -9.88 2.45 3.31
CA TYR A 273 -10.89 3.50 3.39
C TYR A 273 -12.00 3.17 4.38
N ALA A 274 -12.45 1.90 4.39
CA ALA A 274 -13.44 1.43 5.34
C ALA A 274 -12.95 1.59 6.79
N ALA A 275 -11.67 1.33 7.07
CA ALA A 275 -11.07 1.55 8.39
C ALA A 275 -11.14 3.02 8.80
N MET A 276 -10.73 3.96 7.93
CA MET A 276 -10.83 5.40 8.22
C MET A 276 -12.27 5.84 8.51
N VAL A 277 -13.24 5.34 7.75
CA VAL A 277 -14.65 5.71 7.90
C VAL A 277 -15.31 5.04 9.11
N GLY A 278 -15.02 3.77 9.33
CA GLY A 278 -15.76 2.90 10.23
C GLY A 278 -15.11 2.65 11.59
N GLN A 279 -13.92 3.18 11.85
CA GLN A 279 -13.20 3.02 13.11
C GLN A 279 -12.91 4.38 13.74
N GLY A 280 -12.76 4.39 15.07
CA GLY A 280 -12.34 5.59 15.80
C GLY A 280 -10.86 5.56 16.12
N PHE A 281 -10.19 6.70 16.01
CA PHE A 281 -8.75 6.85 16.22
C PHE A 281 -8.42 7.97 17.21
N VAL A 282 -7.34 7.80 17.97
CA VAL A 282 -6.75 8.80 18.86
C VAL A 282 -5.25 8.88 18.64
N ALA A 283 -4.65 10.02 18.98
CA ALA A 283 -3.21 10.20 18.84
C ALA A 283 -2.41 9.25 19.76
N GLU A 284 -1.37 8.64 19.21
CA GLU A 284 -0.25 8.01 19.91
C GLU A 284 0.99 8.85 19.60
N VAL A 285 1.37 9.71 20.55
CA VAL A 285 2.55 10.57 20.44
C VAL A 285 3.78 9.86 20.98
N LYS A 286 4.95 10.23 20.47
CA LYS A 286 6.25 9.70 20.93
C LYS A 286 6.37 8.18 20.79
N VAL A 287 6.00 7.65 19.63
CA VAL A 287 6.03 6.20 19.34
C VAL A 287 7.42 5.64 19.65
N ALA A 288 7.47 4.56 20.45
CA ALA A 288 8.71 3.97 20.94
C ALA A 288 9.69 5.00 21.55
N SER A 289 9.15 5.98 22.30
CA SER A 289 9.87 7.08 22.93
C SER A 289 10.53 8.08 21.96
N ASN A 290 10.19 8.05 20.67
CA ASN A 290 10.72 8.98 19.68
C ASN A 290 9.81 10.20 19.50
N PRO A 291 10.20 11.40 19.96
CA PRO A 291 9.33 12.59 19.90
C PRO A 291 9.01 13.07 18.48
N GLY A 292 9.80 12.66 17.48
CA GLY A 292 9.55 12.97 16.08
C GLY A 292 8.68 11.94 15.36
N LYS A 293 8.08 10.99 16.09
CA LYS A 293 7.22 9.94 15.53
C LYS A 293 5.89 9.91 16.25
N ASN A 294 4.85 10.35 15.56
CA ASN A 294 3.51 10.48 16.08
C ASN A 294 2.51 9.90 15.07
N GLN A 295 1.60 9.09 15.57
CA GLN A 295 0.63 8.40 14.74
C GLN A 295 -0.75 8.44 15.38
N TRP A 296 -1.72 7.86 14.71
CA TRP A 296 -3.05 7.61 15.22
C TRP A 296 -3.20 6.13 15.48
N ILE A 297 -3.82 5.76 16.59
CA ILE A 297 -4.14 4.38 16.91
C ILE A 297 -5.63 4.21 17.11
N ARG A 298 -6.12 3.02 16.80
CA ARG A 298 -7.53 2.69 17.00
C ARG A 298 -7.94 2.80 18.47
N ALA A 299 -9.09 3.42 18.72
CA ALA A 299 -9.63 3.73 20.04
C ALA A 299 -11.00 3.12 20.31
N ASP A 300 -11.67 2.55 19.31
CA ASP A 300 -13.01 2.00 19.46
C ASP A 300 -13.05 0.67 20.26
N VAL A 301 -14.25 0.17 20.55
CA VAL A 301 -14.46 -1.08 21.31
C VAL A 301 -13.89 -2.32 20.63
N GLY A 302 -13.50 -2.24 19.36
CA GLY A 302 -12.79 -3.29 18.65
C GLY A 302 -11.29 -3.35 18.95
N ARG A 303 -10.68 -2.27 19.48
CA ARG A 303 -9.24 -2.23 19.81
C ARG A 303 -8.79 -3.42 20.68
N GLY A 304 -9.55 -3.74 21.72
CA GLY A 304 -9.21 -4.85 22.62
C GLY A 304 -9.40 -6.23 22.00
N ARG A 305 -10.39 -6.36 21.11
CA ARG A 305 -10.75 -7.62 20.42
C ARG A 305 -9.70 -8.01 19.39
N ASP A 306 -9.24 -7.03 18.63
CA ASP A 306 -8.40 -7.27 17.45
C ASP A 306 -6.90 -7.23 17.81
N ARG A 307 -6.56 -7.24 19.12
CA ARG A 307 -5.18 -7.19 19.61
C ARG A 307 -4.29 -8.30 19.03
N ALA A 308 -4.83 -9.51 18.86
CA ALA A 308 -4.12 -10.64 18.26
C ALA A 308 -3.84 -10.46 16.75
N LEU A 309 -4.53 -9.50 16.11
CA LEU A 309 -4.33 -9.11 14.71
C LEU A 309 -3.48 -7.82 14.58
N GLY A 310 -2.93 -7.36 15.70
CA GLY A 310 -1.99 -6.25 15.77
C GLY A 310 -2.59 -4.90 16.07
N LYS A 311 -1.72 -3.96 16.43
CA LYS A 311 -2.07 -2.56 16.66
C LYS A 311 -2.49 -1.92 15.33
N ASN A 312 -3.74 -1.47 15.21
CA ASN A 312 -4.16 -0.67 14.06
C ASN A 312 -3.70 0.78 14.21
N MET A 313 -3.17 1.34 13.14
CA MET A 313 -2.64 2.69 13.10
C MET A 313 -2.94 3.42 11.79
N MET A 314 -2.83 4.74 11.83
CA MET A 314 -2.85 5.63 10.66
C MET A 314 -1.79 6.73 10.89
N LEU A 315 -1.19 7.24 9.82
CA LEU A 315 -0.32 8.42 9.87
C LEU A 315 -1.15 9.71 9.75
N ASN A 316 -0.54 10.88 9.99
CA ASN A 316 -1.23 12.15 9.76
C ASN A 316 -1.63 12.30 8.28
N THR A 317 -0.77 11.84 7.36
CA THR A 317 -1.02 11.81 5.91
C THR A 317 -2.17 10.89 5.50
N ASP A 318 -2.46 9.83 6.27
CA ASP A 318 -3.62 8.98 6.04
C ASP A 318 -4.89 9.64 6.54
N LEU A 319 -4.91 9.98 7.83
CA LEU A 319 -6.15 10.37 8.51
C LEU A 319 -6.64 11.75 8.07
N CYS A 320 -5.74 12.60 7.56
CA CYS A 320 -6.10 13.89 6.96
C CYS A 320 -6.91 13.79 5.66
N LEU A 321 -6.92 12.62 5.00
CA LEU A 321 -7.75 12.37 3.82
C LEU A 321 -9.23 12.53 4.19
N LEU A 322 -9.64 11.95 5.32
CA LEU A 322 -11.04 11.97 5.78
C LEU A 322 -11.31 13.08 6.80
N HIS A 323 -10.40 13.31 7.74
CA HIS A 323 -10.62 14.18 8.88
C HIS A 323 -9.82 15.49 8.76
N GLY A 324 -10.48 16.62 8.98
CA GLY A 324 -9.81 17.89 9.28
C GLY A 324 -9.70 18.11 10.79
N GLN A 325 -9.07 19.20 11.21
CA GLN A 325 -9.08 19.67 12.60
C GLN A 325 -10.21 20.69 12.85
N ASN A 326 -10.79 21.25 11.81
CA ASN A 326 -11.92 22.17 11.94
C ASN A 326 -13.08 21.75 11.05
N ASN A 327 -14.25 22.25 11.40
CA ASN A 327 -15.51 21.99 10.70
C ASN A 327 -15.47 22.45 9.23
N ALA A 328 -14.51 23.32 8.88
CA ALA A 328 -14.31 23.87 7.55
C ALA A 328 -13.32 23.08 6.67
N GLY A 329 -12.56 22.14 7.24
CA GLY A 329 -11.51 21.42 6.52
C GLY A 329 -10.26 22.23 6.19
N SER A 330 -10.18 23.49 6.65
CA SER A 330 -9.06 24.39 6.34
C SER A 330 -7.81 24.16 7.19
N LYS A 331 -7.90 23.29 8.21
CA LYS A 331 -6.75 22.87 9.02
C LYS A 331 -6.60 21.35 8.97
N VAL A 332 -5.40 20.91 8.58
CA VAL A 332 -5.02 19.51 8.43
C VAL A 332 -4.85 18.87 9.80
N LEU A 333 -5.40 17.66 9.97
CA LEU A 333 -5.30 16.89 11.20
C LEU A 333 -3.84 16.48 11.51
N ASN A 334 -3.42 16.61 12.78
CA ASN A 334 -2.08 16.28 13.25
C ASN A 334 -2.07 15.69 14.68
N ALA A 335 -1.46 14.52 14.85
CA ALA A 335 -1.44 13.78 16.12
C ALA A 335 -0.80 14.56 17.29
N THR A 336 0.14 15.47 17.04
CA THR A 336 0.81 16.24 18.10
C THR A 336 0.10 17.51 18.49
N SER A 337 -0.39 18.29 17.52
CA SER A 337 -1.00 19.59 17.83
C SER A 337 -2.48 19.50 18.19
N ASP A 338 -3.13 18.38 17.87
CA ASP A 338 -4.60 18.27 17.93
C ASP A 338 -5.07 17.32 19.05
N ALA A 339 -4.13 16.63 19.69
CA ALA A 339 -4.41 15.83 20.87
C ALA A 339 -4.71 16.72 22.10
N PRO A 340 -5.62 16.29 23.00
CA PRO A 340 -6.40 15.05 22.91
C PRO A 340 -7.75 15.26 22.18
N CYS A 341 -7.95 14.54 21.07
CA CYS A 341 -9.23 14.45 20.36
C CYS A 341 -9.44 13.03 19.81
N CYS A 342 -10.68 12.70 19.46
CA CYS A 342 -11.04 11.45 18.80
C CYS A 342 -11.45 11.71 17.34
N ALA A 343 -10.77 11.08 16.39
CA ALA A 343 -11.12 11.12 14.97
C ALA A 343 -12.05 9.93 14.67
N TRP A 344 -13.31 10.23 14.37
CA TRP A 344 -14.32 9.25 14.01
C TRP A 344 -15.38 9.91 13.12
N ALA A 345 -16.02 9.12 12.27
CA ALA A 345 -17.19 9.56 11.53
C ALA A 345 -18.47 9.04 12.21
N MET A 346 -19.60 9.71 12.00
CA MET A 346 -20.92 9.22 12.41
C MET A 346 -21.58 8.50 11.24
N PRO A 347 -22.11 7.29 11.43
CA PRO A 347 -22.84 6.63 10.36
C PRO A 347 -24.13 7.41 10.08
N ASN A 348 -24.34 7.71 8.81
CA ASN A 348 -25.50 8.43 8.29
C ASN A 348 -25.91 7.75 6.97
N ASP A 349 -26.88 8.31 6.25
CA ASP A 349 -27.31 7.75 4.95
C ASP A 349 -26.17 7.67 3.91
N GLN A 350 -25.09 8.44 4.10
CA GLN A 350 -23.88 8.42 3.26
C GLN A 350 -22.81 7.43 3.76
N ILE A 351 -23.00 6.82 4.93
CA ILE A 351 -22.07 5.87 5.55
C ILE A 351 -22.78 4.53 5.85
N PRO A 352 -23.16 3.75 4.82
CA PRO A 352 -23.84 2.47 5.01
C PRO A 352 -22.91 1.36 5.55
N ASN A 353 -23.51 0.18 5.76
CA ASN A 353 -22.90 -1.04 6.30
C ASN A 353 -21.57 -1.43 5.59
N LEU A 354 -20.45 -1.18 6.27
CA LEU A 354 -19.11 -1.57 5.85
C LEU A 354 -18.93 -3.10 6.01
N LYS A 355 -19.43 -3.85 5.03
CA LYS A 355 -19.26 -5.31 4.96
C LYS A 355 -17.78 -5.73 5.05
N GLN A 356 -16.88 -4.87 4.58
CA GLN A 356 -15.42 -4.99 4.61
C GLN A 356 -14.82 -4.90 6.02
N LEU A 357 -15.58 -4.42 7.00
CA LEU A 357 -15.25 -4.46 8.43
C LEU A 357 -16.06 -5.55 9.16
N ASP A 358 -16.37 -6.65 8.48
CA ASP A 358 -17.17 -7.75 9.02
C ASP A 358 -18.57 -7.30 9.48
N GLY A 359 -19.10 -6.25 8.83
CA GLY A 359 -20.36 -5.59 9.17
C GLY A 359 -20.33 -4.84 10.50
N ARG A 360 -19.14 -4.45 10.97
CA ARG A 360 -18.95 -3.72 12.23
C ARG A 360 -18.72 -2.25 11.99
N TYR A 361 -19.20 -1.46 12.93
CA TYR A 361 -18.89 -0.03 13.03
C TYR A 361 -18.32 0.24 14.42
N CYS A 362 -17.16 0.89 14.48
CA CYS A 362 -16.39 1.11 15.70
C CYS A 362 -16.20 -0.19 16.49
N GLY A 363 -15.97 -1.31 15.79
CA GLY A 363 -15.81 -2.64 16.38
C GLY A 363 -17.09 -3.33 16.89
N SER A 364 -18.25 -2.66 16.86
CA SER A 364 -19.54 -3.20 17.30
C SER A 364 -20.31 -3.90 16.16
N LYS A 365 -20.81 -5.12 16.42
CA LYS A 365 -21.64 -5.93 15.49
C LYS A 365 -23.12 -5.55 15.50
N SER A 366 -23.55 -4.74 16.47
CA SER A 366 -24.97 -4.44 16.63
C SER A 366 -25.41 -3.43 15.56
N ARG A 367 -25.72 -3.95 14.37
CA ARG A 367 -26.37 -3.21 13.26
C ARG A 367 -27.64 -2.49 13.74
N SER A 368 -28.35 -3.12 14.69
CA SER A 368 -29.56 -2.62 15.34
C SER A 368 -29.30 -1.69 16.51
N ASN A 369 -28.07 -1.21 16.70
CA ASN A 369 -27.76 -0.14 17.63
C ASN A 369 -27.11 1.06 16.95
N ILE A 370 -26.14 1.00 16.03
CA ILE A 370 -25.49 2.29 15.70
C ILE A 370 -26.32 3.28 14.85
N MET A 371 -27.19 2.81 13.94
CA MET A 371 -28.13 3.70 13.21
C MET A 371 -29.45 3.95 13.98
N THR A 372 -29.68 3.24 15.09
CA THR A 372 -30.88 3.27 15.95
C THR A 372 -30.57 3.68 17.39
N ILE A 373 -29.30 3.89 17.73
CA ILE A 373 -28.80 4.46 18.98
C ILE A 373 -29.20 5.91 18.85
N ASP A 374 -30.29 6.24 19.54
CA ASP A 374 -30.65 7.61 19.77
C ASP A 374 -29.59 8.22 20.67
N GLY A 375 -28.65 8.94 20.04
CA GLY A 375 -27.72 9.79 20.76
C GLY A 375 -26.31 9.73 20.23
N PHE A 376 -25.87 10.88 19.73
CA PHE A 376 -24.46 11.20 19.46
C PHE A 376 -23.52 10.68 20.55
N GLY A 377 -23.89 10.82 21.83
CA GLY A 377 -23.07 10.43 22.97
C GLY A 377 -22.72 8.94 23.02
N GLN A 378 -23.65 8.05 22.65
CA GLN A 378 -23.42 6.60 22.72
C GLN A 378 -22.68 6.07 21.47
N GLN A 379 -22.90 6.68 20.31
CA GLN A 379 -22.07 6.41 19.13
C GLN A 379 -20.62 6.86 19.39
N ARG A 380 -20.46 8.08 19.90
CA ARG A 380 -19.15 8.62 20.30
C ARG A 380 -18.48 7.73 21.33
N SER A 381 -19.21 7.31 22.38
CA SER A 381 -18.62 6.45 23.40
C SER A 381 -18.11 5.15 22.78
N THR A 382 -18.84 4.53 21.85
CA THR A 382 -18.42 3.30 21.15
C THR A 382 -17.15 3.51 20.30
N CYS A 383 -17.03 4.64 19.62
CA CYS A 383 -15.90 4.94 18.72
C CYS A 383 -14.67 5.48 19.46
N CYS A 384 -14.87 6.07 20.63
CA CYS A 384 -13.83 6.78 21.39
C CYS A 384 -13.61 6.17 22.79
N THR A 385 -14.08 4.95 23.06
CA THR A 385 -13.97 4.27 24.36
C THR A 385 -12.54 4.16 24.88
N GLY A 386 -11.56 4.07 23.98
CA GLY A 386 -10.16 3.78 24.29
C GLY A 386 -9.38 4.96 24.85
N ASN A 387 -10.01 6.12 25.03
CA ASN A 387 -9.39 7.26 25.67
C ASN A 387 -10.41 8.11 26.46
N ALA A 388 -10.48 7.91 27.79
CA ALA A 388 -11.23 8.78 28.69
C ALA A 388 -10.73 10.24 28.67
N GLU A 389 -9.51 10.47 28.15
CA GLU A 389 -8.83 11.76 28.08
C GLU A 389 -9.07 12.50 26.77
N ALA A 390 -9.84 11.96 25.81
CA ALA A 390 -10.26 12.68 24.60
C ALA A 390 -11.60 13.39 24.85
N PRO A 391 -11.63 14.65 25.36
CA PRO A 391 -12.87 15.35 25.70
C PRO A 391 -13.68 15.76 24.46
N ALA A 392 -13.04 15.85 23.30
CA ALA A 392 -13.61 16.40 22.07
C ALA A 392 -13.38 15.48 20.86
N ASP A 393 -14.08 15.78 19.78
CA ASP A 393 -13.89 15.15 18.46
C ASP A 393 -12.95 16.02 17.62
N CYS A 394 -12.12 15.40 16.78
CA CYS A 394 -11.14 16.15 15.99
C CYS A 394 -11.80 16.99 14.88
N SER A 395 -12.96 16.56 14.37
CA SER A 395 -13.80 17.27 13.39
C SER A 395 -15.27 16.93 13.62
N LEU A 396 -16.18 17.54 12.85
CA LEU A 396 -17.61 17.17 12.86
C LEU A 396 -17.78 15.71 12.42
N PRO A 397 -18.19 14.78 13.30
CA PRO A 397 -18.31 13.37 12.93
C PRO A 397 -19.34 13.14 11.82
N ARG A 398 -20.39 13.98 11.76
CA ARG A 398 -21.45 13.92 10.73
C ARG A 398 -21.01 14.40 9.35
N LYS A 399 -19.93 15.18 9.28
CA LYS A 399 -19.44 15.77 8.04
C LYS A 399 -17.92 15.91 8.12
N PRO A 400 -17.18 14.78 7.98
CA PRO A 400 -15.73 14.83 7.90
C PRO A 400 -15.29 15.78 6.79
N SER A 401 -14.28 16.59 7.07
CA SER A 401 -13.87 17.74 6.27
C SER A 401 -12.42 17.62 5.75
N GLY A 402 -11.83 16.41 5.80
CA GLY A 402 -10.49 16.17 5.29
C GLY A 402 -10.36 16.45 3.79
N GLY A 403 -9.13 16.65 3.33
CA GLY A 403 -8.82 17.13 1.99
C GLY A 403 -9.25 16.21 0.84
N ALA A 404 -9.68 14.99 1.15
CA ALA A 404 -10.21 14.03 0.20
C ALA A 404 -11.42 13.24 0.75
N ALA A 405 -12.18 13.82 1.69
CA ALA A 405 -13.23 13.10 2.42
C ALA A 405 -14.25 12.43 1.49
N ALA A 406 -14.65 13.12 0.42
CA ALA A 406 -15.58 12.58 -0.58
C ALA A 406 -15.01 11.34 -1.30
N ALA A 407 -13.73 11.35 -1.68
CA ALA A 407 -13.09 10.21 -2.33
C ALA A 407 -12.93 9.03 -1.37
N VAL A 408 -12.52 9.28 -0.11
CA VAL A 408 -12.42 8.24 0.92
C VAL A 408 -13.77 7.57 1.17
N ILE A 409 -14.82 8.37 1.35
CA ILE A 409 -16.18 7.86 1.54
C ILE A 409 -16.59 7.04 0.31
N ASN A 410 -16.44 7.57 -0.90
CA ASN A 410 -16.79 6.86 -2.13
C ASN A 410 -16.06 5.52 -2.25
N PHE A 411 -14.74 5.50 -2.01
CA PHE A 411 -13.92 4.29 -2.10
C PHE A 411 -14.17 3.29 -0.98
N ALA A 412 -14.62 3.72 0.20
CA ALA A 412 -15.05 2.79 1.24
C ALA A 412 -16.27 1.95 0.80
N TYR A 413 -17.15 2.51 -0.04
CA TYR A 413 -18.40 1.89 -0.47
C TYR A 413 -18.33 1.21 -1.84
N HIS A 414 -17.72 1.88 -2.80
CA HIS A 414 -17.74 1.51 -4.20
C HIS A 414 -16.36 1.01 -4.60
N ASP A 415 -16.19 -0.30 -4.45
CA ASP A 415 -14.95 -0.98 -4.85
C ASP A 415 -14.65 -0.77 -6.33
N THR A 416 -15.68 -0.79 -7.19
CA THR A 416 -15.55 -0.46 -8.62
C THR A 416 -15.03 0.96 -8.86
N ALA A 417 -15.50 1.95 -8.09
CA ALA A 417 -15.03 3.33 -8.19
C ALA A 417 -13.56 3.47 -7.77
N TRP A 418 -13.17 2.78 -6.70
CA TRP A 418 -11.77 2.76 -6.28
C TRP A 418 -10.88 2.06 -7.31
N VAL A 419 -11.20 0.85 -7.74
CA VAL A 419 -10.38 0.09 -8.71
C VAL A 419 -10.20 0.86 -10.01
N GLY A 420 -11.28 1.45 -10.55
CA GLY A 420 -11.20 2.25 -11.77
C GLY A 420 -10.31 3.49 -11.61
N THR A 421 -10.45 4.21 -10.49
CA THR A 421 -9.61 5.37 -10.20
C THR A 421 -8.15 4.97 -9.97
N PHE A 422 -7.93 3.87 -9.25
CA PHE A 422 -6.61 3.34 -8.93
C PHE A 422 -5.85 2.92 -10.18
N GLN A 423 -6.46 2.15 -11.09
CA GLN A 423 -5.80 1.74 -12.34
C GLN A 423 -5.37 2.94 -13.18
N SER A 424 -6.24 3.96 -13.30
CA SER A 424 -5.88 5.19 -14.01
C SER A 424 -4.75 5.96 -13.31
N ALA A 425 -4.80 6.07 -11.98
CA ALA A 425 -3.78 6.76 -11.20
C ALA A 425 -2.43 6.02 -11.24
N TRP A 426 -2.45 4.69 -11.19
CA TRP A 426 -1.27 3.84 -11.27
C TRP A 426 -0.61 3.92 -12.64
N ALA A 427 -1.39 3.87 -13.72
CA ALA A 427 -0.88 4.07 -15.09
C ALA A 427 -0.26 5.47 -15.28
N HIS A 428 -0.85 6.51 -14.67
CA HIS A 428 -0.25 7.84 -14.66
C HIS A 428 1.07 7.85 -13.88
N ALA A 429 1.06 7.40 -12.62
CA ALA A 429 2.23 7.42 -11.75
C ALA A 429 3.40 6.63 -12.34
N THR A 430 3.15 5.43 -12.85
CA THR A 430 4.19 4.60 -13.49
C THR A 430 4.65 5.11 -14.86
N GLY A 431 3.92 6.07 -15.44
CA GLY A 431 4.32 6.81 -16.65
C GLY A 431 5.27 7.98 -16.36
N ASN A 432 5.35 8.43 -15.11
CA ASN A 432 6.31 9.44 -14.67
C ASN A 432 7.70 8.81 -14.55
N VAL A 433 8.60 9.18 -15.45
CA VAL A 433 9.95 8.59 -15.57
C VAL A 433 11.01 9.68 -15.66
N HIS A 434 12.23 9.34 -15.25
CA HIS A 434 13.40 10.20 -15.40
C HIS A 434 13.64 10.54 -16.88
N GLY A 435 13.84 11.83 -17.19
CA GLY A 435 13.86 12.36 -18.55
C GLY A 435 12.48 12.73 -19.11
N GLY A 436 11.39 12.32 -18.44
CA GLY A 436 10.02 12.68 -18.78
C GLY A 436 9.67 12.37 -20.23
N SER A 437 9.17 13.39 -20.95
CA SER A 437 8.73 13.25 -22.35
C SER A 437 9.81 12.81 -23.34
N SER A 438 11.10 12.86 -22.98
CA SER A 438 12.17 12.35 -23.86
C SER A 438 12.29 10.83 -23.84
N ILE A 439 11.71 10.16 -22.84
CA ILE A 439 11.65 8.69 -22.78
C ILE A 439 10.33 8.22 -23.38
N THR A 440 10.41 7.36 -24.39
CA THR A 440 9.23 6.74 -25.00
C THR A 440 8.99 5.37 -24.38
N LEU A 441 8.03 5.29 -23.45
CA LEU A 441 7.54 4.00 -22.94
C LEU A 441 6.69 3.28 -24.00
N ARG A 442 6.98 2.00 -24.23
CA ARG A 442 6.40 1.20 -25.31
C ARG A 442 5.39 0.20 -24.75
N PRO A 443 4.24 -0.03 -25.41
CA PRO A 443 3.33 -1.10 -25.01
C PRO A 443 3.99 -2.47 -25.21
N LEU A 444 3.52 -3.47 -24.46
CA LEU A 444 3.93 -4.86 -24.65
C LEU A 444 3.66 -5.34 -26.10
N VAL A 445 4.53 -6.22 -26.60
CA VAL A 445 4.31 -6.90 -27.89
C VAL A 445 3.48 -8.17 -27.65
N CYS A 446 2.26 -8.14 -28.16
CA CYS A 446 1.27 -9.20 -28.11
C CYS A 446 0.68 -9.37 -29.52
#